data_AF-A0A659UCP4-F1
#
_entry.id   AF-A0A659UCP4-F1
#
_cell.length_a   1.000
_cell.length_b   1.000
_cell.length_c   1.000
_cell.angle_alpha   90.00
_cell.angle_beta   90.00
_cell.angle_gamma   90.00
#
_symmetry.space_group_name_H-M   'P 1'
#
loop_
_entity.id
_entity.type
_entity.pdbx_description
1 polymer ?
#
loop_
_entity_poly.entity_id
_entity_poly.type
_entity_poly.pdbx_seq_one_letter_code
_entity_poly.pdbx_strand_id
1 'polypeptide(L)'
;MTQLDERKLDPAIALASLDETAPREPHRLYALKHGDCFAVADAYGDIRGAGDGFFRDDTRVLSEFRLTVGGRSLSLLGASLSQDNVLFTTNLTNLPIESTASRQIPQGAIH
;
A
#
# COMPACT_ATOMS: atom_id res chain seq x y z
N MET A 1 -18.81 -16.73 -26.99
CA MET A 1 -18.55 -15.34 -26.57
C MET A 1 -18.11 -15.38 -25.12
N THR A 2 -16.80 -15.36 -24.88
CA THR A 2 -16.23 -15.31 -23.53
C THR A 2 -16.59 -13.93 -22.95
N GLN A 3 -17.40 -13.87 -21.90
CA GLN A 3 -17.65 -12.60 -21.21
C GLN A 3 -16.29 -12.06 -20.72
N LEU A 4 -15.92 -10.89 -21.23
CA LEU A 4 -14.82 -10.11 -20.68
C LEU A 4 -15.27 -9.64 -19.30
N ASP A 5 -14.63 -10.16 -18.25
CA ASP A 5 -14.87 -9.71 -16.88
C ASP A 5 -14.32 -8.29 -16.74
N GLU A 6 -15.19 -7.29 -16.87
CA GLU A 6 -14.85 -5.86 -16.84
C GLU A 6 -14.13 -5.46 -15.54
N ARG A 7 -14.30 -6.22 -14.45
CA ARG A 7 -13.58 -6.04 -13.18
C ARG A 7 -12.08 -6.31 -13.30
N LYS A 8 -11.64 -7.15 -14.25
CA LYS A 8 -10.22 -7.36 -14.55
C LYS A 8 -9.59 -6.24 -15.39
N LEU A 9 -10.42 -5.39 -16.01
CA LEU A 9 -9.96 -4.26 -16.81
C LEU A 9 -9.83 -2.96 -16.00
N ASP A 10 -10.19 -2.97 -14.70
CA ASP A 10 -9.98 -1.82 -13.84
C ASP A 10 -8.47 -1.65 -13.55
N PRO A 11 -7.84 -0.57 -14.03
CA PRO A 11 -6.43 -0.31 -13.79
C PRO A 11 -6.10 -0.20 -12.31
N ALA A 12 -7.03 0.22 -11.45
CA ALA A 12 -6.82 0.28 -10.00
C ALA A 12 -6.73 -1.13 -9.37
N ILE A 13 -7.54 -2.08 -9.86
CA ILE A 13 -7.45 -3.49 -9.44
C ILE A 13 -6.16 -4.11 -9.98
N ALA A 14 -5.81 -3.85 -11.24
CA ALA A 14 -4.58 -4.36 -11.85
C ALA A 14 -3.31 -3.82 -11.15
N LEU A 15 -3.28 -2.52 -10.79
CA LEU A 15 -2.20 -1.88 -10.03
C LEU A 15 -2.08 -2.43 -8.60
N ALA A 16 -3.21 -2.70 -7.94
CA ALA A 16 -3.24 -3.33 -6.63
C ALA A 16 -2.79 -4.80 -6.64
N SER A 17 -2.73 -5.42 -7.83
CA SER A 17 -2.32 -6.80 -8.06
C SER A 17 -0.88 -6.94 -8.58
N LEU A 18 -0.13 -5.84 -8.70
CA LEU A 18 1.24 -5.89 -9.19
C LEU A 18 2.08 -6.83 -8.31
N ASP A 19 2.81 -7.72 -8.99
CA ASP A 19 3.54 -8.86 -8.43
C ASP A 19 4.20 -8.53 -7.08
N GLU A 20 3.63 -9.09 -6.01
CA GLU A 20 4.11 -8.96 -4.62
C GLU A 20 5.56 -9.45 -4.46
N THR A 21 6.04 -10.24 -5.42
CA THR A 21 7.39 -10.82 -5.46
C THR A 21 8.36 -10.07 -6.36
N ALA A 22 7.91 -9.03 -7.11
CA ALA A 22 8.80 -8.26 -7.96
C ALA A 22 9.78 -7.43 -7.10
N PRO A 23 11.05 -7.27 -7.53
CA PRO A 23 11.99 -6.38 -6.87
C PRO A 23 11.39 -4.98 -6.73
N ARG A 24 11.47 -4.43 -5.51
CA ARG A 24 10.96 -3.10 -5.23
C ARG A 24 11.87 -2.06 -5.89
N GLU A 25 11.33 -1.35 -6.86
CA GLU A 25 12.02 -0.21 -7.47
C GLU A 25 12.33 0.87 -6.41
N PRO A 26 13.60 1.22 -6.15
CA PRO A 26 13.98 2.16 -5.09
C PRO A 26 13.32 3.54 -5.24
N HIS A 27 13.08 3.98 -6.48
CA HIS A 27 12.41 5.25 -6.78
C HIS A 27 10.92 5.29 -6.39
N ARG A 28 10.35 4.16 -5.95
CA ARG A 28 8.96 4.04 -5.46
C ARG A 28 8.88 3.89 -3.95
N LEU A 29 10.02 3.99 -3.24
CA LEU A 29 10.10 3.86 -1.79
C LEU A 29 10.26 5.25 -1.14
N TYR A 30 9.66 5.37 0.03
CA TYR A 30 9.74 6.52 0.91
C TYR A 30 10.55 6.15 2.15
N ALA A 31 11.55 6.97 2.46
CA ALA A 31 12.39 6.79 3.64
C ALA A 31 12.10 7.90 4.65
N LEU A 32 11.72 7.51 5.87
CA LEU A 32 11.61 8.40 7.02
C LEU A 32 12.79 8.19 7.95
N LYS A 33 13.31 9.26 8.55
CA LYS A 33 14.40 9.16 9.53
C LYS A 33 14.13 10.03 10.74
N HIS A 34 14.31 9.45 11.93
CA HIS A 34 14.26 10.18 13.19
C HIS A 34 15.19 9.54 14.23
N GLY A 35 16.19 10.29 14.69
CA GLY A 35 17.22 9.77 15.60
C GLY A 35 17.92 8.53 15.02
N ASP A 36 17.97 7.46 15.81
CA ASP A 36 18.56 6.16 15.46
C ASP A 36 17.57 5.21 14.75
N CYS A 37 16.41 5.74 14.36
CA CYS A 37 15.37 4.99 13.67
C CYS A 37 15.21 5.47 12.22
N PHE A 38 14.94 4.54 11.33
CA PHE A 38 14.46 4.84 9.98
C PHE A 38 13.42 3.84 9.52
N ALA A 39 12.47 4.30 8.72
CA ALA A 39 11.46 3.46 8.08
C ALA A 39 11.61 3.59 6.57
N VAL A 40 11.50 2.47 5.87
CA VAL A 40 11.38 2.42 4.41
C VAL A 40 10.08 1.71 4.10
N ALA A 41 9.22 2.33 3.31
CA ALA A 41 7.93 1.80 2.87
C ALA A 41 7.65 2.27 1.44
N ASP A 42 6.59 1.76 0.82
CA ASP A 42 6.18 2.27 -0.49
C ASP A 42 5.15 3.40 -0.42
N ALA A 43 4.65 3.81 -1.58
CA ALA A 43 3.61 4.82 -1.70
C ALA A 43 2.30 4.47 -0.98
N TYR A 44 2.02 3.19 -0.74
CA TYR A 44 0.86 2.72 0.04
C TYR A 44 1.16 2.67 1.55
N GLY A 45 2.40 2.95 1.95
CA GLY A 45 2.88 2.74 3.32
C GLY A 45 3.15 1.27 3.65
N ASP A 46 3.10 0.38 2.66
CA ASP A 46 3.31 -1.06 2.85
C ASP A 46 4.82 -1.36 3.01
N ILE A 47 5.12 -2.22 3.98
CA ILE A 47 6.42 -2.84 4.23
C ILE A 47 6.28 -4.33 3.91
N ARG A 48 7.13 -4.86 3.02
CA ARG A 48 7.09 -6.26 2.55
C ARG A 48 8.29 -7.12 2.95
N GLY A 49 9.33 -6.52 3.52
CA GLY A 49 10.52 -7.21 3.97
C GLY A 49 11.61 -7.39 2.89
N ALA A 50 11.34 -6.97 1.66
CA ALA A 50 12.22 -7.11 0.49
C ALA A 50 13.19 -5.92 0.35
N GLY A 51 13.76 -5.48 1.49
CA GLY A 51 14.64 -4.30 1.58
C GLY A 51 13.99 -3.08 2.27
N ASP A 52 12.66 -3.05 2.34
CA ASP A 52 11.87 -2.11 3.15
C ASP A 52 11.73 -2.63 4.59
N GLY A 53 11.38 -1.78 5.55
CA GLY A 53 11.33 -2.14 6.97
C GLY A 53 11.32 -0.95 7.93
N PHE A 54 11.04 -1.19 9.21
CA PHE A 54 11.36 -0.26 10.29
C PHE A 54 12.62 -0.75 11.00
N PHE A 55 13.59 0.14 11.12
CA PHE A 55 14.92 -0.15 11.64
C PHE A 55 15.21 0.75 12.83
N ARG A 56 15.91 0.19 13.82
CA ARG A 56 16.46 0.90 14.97
C ARG A 56 17.84 0.34 15.26
N ASP A 57 18.84 1.22 15.40
CA ASP A 57 20.23 0.79 15.66
C ASP A 57 20.69 -0.26 14.64
N ASP A 58 20.45 0.01 13.35
CA ASP A 58 20.70 -0.88 12.20
C ASP A 58 20.01 -2.26 12.24
N THR A 59 19.13 -2.48 13.22
CA THR A 59 18.35 -3.70 13.37
C THR A 59 16.96 -3.51 12.81
N ARG A 60 16.55 -4.38 11.88
CA ARG A 60 15.17 -4.42 11.40
C ARG A 60 14.25 -4.96 12.49
N VAL A 61 13.48 -4.07 13.11
CA VAL A 61 12.53 -4.41 14.19
C VAL A 61 11.11 -4.64 13.68
N LEU A 62 10.78 -4.16 12.47
CA LEU A 62 9.54 -4.51 11.75
C LEU A 62 9.88 -4.90 10.31
N SER A 63 9.51 -6.12 9.94
CA SER A 63 9.77 -6.66 8.60
C SER A 63 8.57 -6.61 7.67
N GLU A 64 7.35 -6.48 8.21
CA GLU A 64 6.13 -6.45 7.41
C GLU A 64 5.07 -5.57 8.07
N PHE A 65 4.42 -4.75 7.26
CA PHE A 65 3.27 -3.94 7.64
C PHE A 65 2.41 -3.75 6.40
N ARG A 66 1.14 -4.13 6.49
CA ARG A 66 0.19 -4.05 5.38
C ARG A 66 -1.15 -3.55 5.89
N LEU A 67 -1.67 -2.49 5.30
CA LEU A 67 -3.04 -2.05 5.57
C LEU A 67 -3.98 -2.61 4.50
N THR A 68 -4.98 -3.38 4.94
CA THR A 68 -5.99 -3.97 4.06
C THR A 68 -7.39 -3.69 4.59
N VAL A 69 -8.38 -3.70 3.69
CA VAL A 69 -9.79 -3.64 4.05
C VAL A 69 -10.50 -4.81 3.38
N GLY A 70 -11.18 -5.64 4.19
CA GLY A 70 -11.78 -6.88 3.70
C GLY A 70 -10.76 -7.86 3.11
N GLY A 71 -9.51 -7.85 3.61
CA GLY A 71 -8.42 -8.69 3.10
C GLY A 71 -7.89 -8.27 1.73
N ARG A 72 -8.31 -7.11 1.21
CA ARG A 72 -7.86 -6.58 -0.08
C ARG A 72 -6.99 -5.34 0.09
N SER A 73 -6.08 -5.15 -0.85
CA SER A 73 -5.32 -3.92 -1.02
C SER A 73 -6.24 -2.73 -1.29
N LEU A 74 -5.77 -1.55 -0.92
CA LEU A 74 -6.45 -0.28 -1.12
C LEU A 74 -6.00 0.38 -2.42
N SER A 75 -6.78 1.33 -2.91
CA SER A 75 -6.41 2.21 -4.02
C SER A 75 -5.67 3.43 -3.49
N LEU A 76 -4.52 3.76 -4.08
CA LEU A 76 -3.74 4.94 -3.72
C LEU A 76 -4.35 6.20 -4.37
N LEU A 77 -4.67 7.19 -3.55
CA LEU A 77 -5.10 8.52 -4.00
C LEU A 77 -3.92 9.49 -4.10
N GLY A 78 -2.92 9.30 -3.24
CA GLY A 78 -1.68 10.06 -3.28
C GLY A 78 -0.84 9.84 -2.04
N ALA A 79 0.46 10.06 -2.17
CA ALA A 79 1.42 9.96 -1.08
C ALA A 79 2.31 11.20 -1.05
N SER A 80 2.71 11.62 0.14
CA SER A 80 3.62 12.73 0.35
C SER A 80 4.57 12.45 1.50
N LEU A 81 5.75 13.04 1.41
CA LEU A 81 6.76 13.08 2.46
C LEU A 81 7.02 14.54 2.80
N SER A 82 7.06 14.87 4.07
CA SER A 82 7.42 16.21 4.54
C SER A 82 8.86 16.54 4.12
N GLN A 83 9.17 17.84 3.98
CA GLN A 83 10.49 18.28 3.53
C GLN A 83 11.64 17.86 4.48
N ASP A 84 11.33 17.70 5.77
CA ASP A 84 12.26 17.23 6.80
C ASP A 84 12.29 15.70 6.94
N ASN A 85 11.53 14.96 6.12
CA ASN A 85 11.45 13.49 6.11
C ASN A 85 11.01 12.87 7.44
N VAL A 86 10.26 13.60 8.27
CA VAL A 86 9.74 13.10 9.56
C VAL A 86 8.28 12.66 9.49
N LEU A 87 7.53 13.07 8.47
CA LEU A 87 6.13 12.72 8.27
C LEU A 87 5.89 12.20 6.87
N PHE A 88 5.42 10.97 6.77
CA PHE A 88 4.91 10.36 5.55
C PHE A 88 3.40 10.20 5.66
N THR A 89 2.69 10.65 4.62
CA THR A 89 1.24 10.55 4.53
C THR A 89 0.90 9.80 3.25
N THR A 90 0.07 8.77 3.36
CA THR A 90 -0.57 8.11 2.22
C THR A 90 -2.07 8.21 2.39
N ASN A 91 -2.76 8.64 1.33
CA ASN A 91 -4.21 8.69 1.27
C ASN A 91 -4.69 7.51 0.44
N LEU A 92 -5.48 6.65 1.06
CA LEU A 92 -5.93 5.39 0.50
C LEU A 92 -7.45 5.34 0.48
N THR A 93 -8.03 4.53 -0.40
CA THR A 93 -9.46 4.25 -0.38
C THR A 93 -9.76 2.80 -0.72
N ASN A 94 -10.91 2.28 -0.26
CA ASN A 94 -11.31 0.93 -0.59
C ASN A 94 -11.59 0.76 -2.08
N LEU A 95 -11.23 -0.40 -2.63
CA LEU A 95 -11.82 -0.94 -3.86
C LEU A 95 -13.27 -1.40 -3.59
N PRO A 96 -14.08 -1.78 -4.60
CA PRO A 96 -15.42 -2.31 -4.34
C PRO A 96 -15.38 -3.52 -3.39
N ILE A 97 -16.18 -3.51 -2.31
CA ILE A 97 -16.22 -4.58 -1.31
C ILE A 97 -17.60 -5.24 -1.31
N GLU A 98 -17.62 -6.57 -1.33
CA GLU A 98 -18.81 -7.35 -1.02
C GLU A 98 -18.90 -7.51 0.50
N SER A 99 -19.88 -6.88 1.14
CA SER A 99 -20.05 -7.00 2.60
C SER A 99 -20.70 -8.34 2.99
N THR A 100 -20.53 -8.72 4.25
CA THR A 100 -21.13 -9.93 4.84
C THR A 100 -22.65 -9.95 4.77
N ALA A 101 -23.30 -8.79 4.63
CA ALA A 101 -24.74 -8.65 4.44
C ALA A 101 -25.18 -8.69 2.96
N SER A 102 -24.30 -9.14 2.05
CA SER A 102 -24.53 -9.12 0.59
C SER A 102 -24.78 -7.70 0.02
N ARG A 103 -24.37 -6.67 0.75
CA ARG A 103 -24.44 -5.27 0.28
C ARG A 103 -23.12 -4.90 -0.39
N GLN A 104 -23.21 -4.36 -1.60
CA GLN A 104 -22.08 -3.77 -2.30
C GLN A 104 -21.69 -2.45 -1.62
N ILE A 105 -20.43 -2.36 -1.19
CA ILE A 105 -19.80 -1.11 -0.77
C ILE A 105 -19.01 -0.60 -1.99
N PRO A 106 -19.37 0.58 -2.54
CA PRO A 106 -18.68 1.11 -3.70
C PRO A 106 -17.23 1.48 -3.35
N GLN A 107 -16.38 1.55 -4.36
CA GLN A 107 -15.06 2.17 -4.24
C GLN A 107 -15.21 3.61 -3.72
N GLY A 108 -14.26 4.09 -2.91
CA GLY A 108 -14.31 5.47 -2.41
C GLY A 108 -15.11 5.65 -1.10
N ALA A 109 -15.81 4.62 -0.63
CA ALA A 109 -16.68 4.72 0.54
C ALA A 109 -15.92 4.81 1.88
N ILE A 110 -14.70 4.28 1.92
CA ILE A 110 -13.79 4.24 3.07
C ILE A 110 -12.51 4.95 2.63
N HIS A 111 -12.05 5.93 3.41
CA HIS A 111 -10.83 6.72 3.16
C HIS A 111 -10.17 7.12 4.48
#